data_AF-A0AA48HUT7-F1
#
_entry.id   AF-A0AA48HUT7-F1
#
_cell.length_a   1.000
_cell.length_b   1.000
_cell.length_c   1.000
_cell.angle_alpha   90.00
_cell.angle_beta   90.00
_cell.angle_gamma   90.00
#
_symmetry.space_group_name_H-M   'P 1'
#
loop_
_entity.id
_entity.type
_entity.pdbx_description
1 polymer ?
#
loop_
_entity_poly.entity_id
_entity_poly.type
_entity_poly.pdbx_seq_one_letter_code
_entity_poly.pdbx_strand_id
1 'polypeptide(L)'
;MMLLSFKKEGKAMKKQLLVISLIAASVVTGGFVTAHERDKEHNPRKQMMQIFKQLDLEREQKQAIRSVMHDAKDQMQVYREDMKKLHQEMMALVTSGNSSEASVATVLSQYEETLAAMTLTKSNNKYAVYQVLTEPQREKARTLMEEQRLRMESRDSGERFARMAEKLELSDNQVAQIEPLLEEVKESRMALRDLMHGFKEAQRQWFEDGSYSEEKVNELFATTFPEFQQKLYAVVASHQQIYLQLTEEQQQQVQSTAGKRFMPRML
;
A
#
# COMPACT_ATOMS: atom_id res chain seq x y z
N MET A 1 17.50 -16.01 -27.77
CA MET A 1 18.44 -15.20 -28.57
C MET A 1 17.68 -14.02 -29.17
N MET A 2 17.61 -12.90 -28.43
CA MET A 2 17.28 -11.57 -28.96
C MET A 2 18.21 -10.59 -28.23
N LEU A 3 19.12 -9.99 -28.99
CA LEU A 3 20.19 -9.11 -28.55
C LEU A 3 19.63 -7.69 -28.33
N LEU A 4 19.70 -7.18 -27.11
CA LEU A 4 19.60 -5.74 -26.85
C LEU A 4 21.02 -5.19 -26.64
N SER A 5 21.54 -4.56 -27.67
CA SER A 5 22.83 -3.87 -27.67
C SER A 5 22.66 -2.49 -27.01
N PHE A 6 23.15 -2.32 -25.78
CA PHE A 6 23.19 -1.02 -25.11
C PHE A 6 24.56 -0.36 -25.29
N LYS A 7 24.58 0.67 -26.13
CA LYS A 7 25.71 1.57 -26.36
C LYS A 7 25.93 2.45 -25.12
N LYS A 8 27.12 2.33 -24.52
CA LYS A 8 27.57 3.03 -23.32
C LYS A 8 28.17 4.39 -23.71
N GLU A 9 27.50 5.49 -23.40
CA GLU A 9 28.13 6.82 -23.41
C GLU A 9 27.75 7.59 -22.14
N GLY A 10 28.79 7.97 -21.38
CA GLY A 10 28.69 8.56 -20.06
C GLY A 10 28.17 10.00 -20.07
N LYS A 11 27.32 10.30 -19.09
CA LYS A 11 27.03 11.67 -18.65
C LYS A 11 26.86 11.68 -17.13
N ALA A 12 27.63 12.53 -16.47
CA ALA A 12 27.71 12.67 -15.01
C ALA A 12 26.33 12.73 -14.34
N MET A 13 26.04 11.75 -13.48
CA MET A 13 24.76 11.61 -12.77
C MET A 13 24.60 12.68 -11.67
N LYS A 14 23.68 13.62 -11.90
CA LYS A 14 23.09 14.42 -10.81
C LYS A 14 22.13 13.54 -10.01
N LYS A 15 22.28 13.56 -8.68
CA LYS A 15 21.46 12.90 -7.64
C LYS A 15 19.99 12.66 -8.05
N GLN A 16 19.62 11.41 -8.33
CA GLN A 16 18.23 10.96 -8.51
C GLN A 16 18.01 9.59 -7.84
N LEU A 17 17.77 9.54 -6.53
CA LEU A 17 16.48 9.18 -5.92
C LEU A 17 15.85 7.84 -6.43
N LEU A 18 16.24 6.74 -5.77
CA LEU A 18 15.70 5.38 -5.88
C LEU A 18 14.25 5.21 -5.37
N VAL A 19 13.60 4.14 -5.84
CA VAL A 19 12.31 3.62 -5.33
C VAL A 19 12.38 2.09 -5.33
N ILE A 20 12.81 1.50 -4.21
CA ILE A 20 12.27 0.19 -3.82
C ILE A 20 11.11 0.51 -2.90
N SER A 21 9.88 0.66 -3.45
CA SER A 21 8.70 0.78 -2.60
C SER A 21 8.41 -0.61 -2.06
N LEU A 22 8.95 -0.90 -0.90
CA LEU A 22 8.52 -2.01 -0.08
C LEU A 22 7.11 -1.69 0.44
N ILE A 23 6.13 -2.35 -0.15
CA ILE A 23 4.70 -2.14 0.03
C ILE A 23 4.18 -2.80 1.32
N ALA A 24 5.05 -3.37 2.17
CA ALA A 24 4.62 -4.04 3.40
C ALA A 24 3.80 -3.11 4.32
N ALA A 25 4.10 -1.81 4.41
CA ALA A 25 3.32 -0.88 5.24
C ALA A 25 2.17 -0.15 4.54
N SER A 26 2.17 -0.06 3.22
CA SER A 26 1.07 0.61 2.48
C SER A 26 -0.18 -0.25 2.37
N VAL A 27 -0.08 -1.56 2.56
CA VAL A 27 -1.25 -2.45 2.63
C VAL A 27 -1.90 -2.41 4.02
N VAL A 28 -1.10 -2.42 5.09
CA VAL A 28 -1.59 -2.36 6.48
C VAL A 28 -2.35 -1.03 6.75
N THR A 29 -1.89 0.09 6.19
CA THR A 29 -2.42 1.43 6.50
C THR A 29 -3.60 1.88 5.64
N GLY A 30 -4.10 1.09 4.68
CA GLY A 30 -5.33 1.39 3.94
C GLY A 30 -5.49 2.85 3.45
N GLY A 31 -4.41 3.51 2.99
CA GLY A 31 -4.50 4.80 2.30
C GLY A 31 -3.79 6.03 2.90
N PHE A 32 -2.85 5.89 3.83
CA PHE A 32 -1.99 7.02 4.23
C PHE A 32 -0.52 6.78 3.86
N VAL A 33 -0.21 6.83 2.56
CA VAL A 33 1.14 7.21 2.14
C VAL A 33 1.26 8.72 2.37
N THR A 34 2.12 9.10 3.30
CA THR A 34 2.49 10.51 3.53
C THR A 34 2.96 11.12 2.22
N ALA A 35 2.34 12.24 1.85
CA ALA A 35 2.73 13.01 0.69
C ALA A 35 4.14 13.56 0.90
N HIS A 36 5.12 13.02 0.17
CA HIS A 36 6.31 13.76 -0.18
C HIS A 36 6.79 13.42 -1.59
N GLU A 37 7.11 14.50 -2.29
CA GLU A 37 7.49 14.67 -3.69
C GLU A 37 7.87 13.40 -4.48
N ARG A 38 6.92 12.87 -5.26
CA ARG A 38 7.15 12.38 -6.63
C ARG A 38 5.84 12.12 -7.38
N ASP A 39 5.80 12.64 -8.62
CA ASP A 39 4.74 12.63 -9.63
C ASP A 39 3.32 13.03 -9.19
N LYS A 40 2.82 14.13 -9.80
CA LYS A 40 1.49 14.73 -9.63
C LYS A 40 0.30 13.78 -9.96
N GLU A 41 0.57 12.51 -10.22
CA GLU A 41 -0.35 11.50 -10.71
C GLU A 41 -0.85 10.51 -9.63
N HIS A 42 -0.07 10.26 -8.55
CA HIS A 42 -0.41 9.23 -7.55
C HIS A 42 -0.70 9.78 -6.15
N ASN A 43 -1.71 10.65 -6.05
CA ASN A 43 -2.26 11.01 -4.74
C ASN A 43 -3.54 10.19 -4.49
N PRO A 44 -3.57 9.26 -3.50
CA PRO A 44 -4.77 8.48 -3.19
C PRO A 44 -5.97 9.37 -2.81
N ARG A 45 -5.74 10.55 -2.21
CA ARG A 45 -6.80 11.55 -2.00
C ARG A 45 -7.34 12.11 -3.31
N LYS A 46 -6.48 12.32 -4.31
CA LYS A 46 -6.90 12.79 -5.64
C LYS A 46 -7.75 11.73 -6.35
N GLN A 47 -7.41 10.45 -6.20
CA GLN A 47 -8.19 9.35 -6.76
C GLN A 47 -9.57 9.23 -6.09
N MET A 48 -9.64 9.27 -4.76
CA MET A 48 -10.91 9.29 -4.05
C MET A 48 -11.76 10.51 -4.41
N MET A 49 -11.12 11.68 -4.54
CA MET A 49 -11.79 12.89 -5.03
C MET A 49 -12.27 12.77 -6.49
N GLN A 50 -11.60 11.98 -7.34
CA GLN A 50 -12.07 11.70 -8.70
C GLN A 50 -13.33 10.83 -8.70
N ILE A 51 -13.45 9.88 -7.77
CA ILE A 51 -14.70 9.13 -7.60
C ILE A 51 -15.81 10.07 -7.14
N PHE A 52 -15.61 10.84 -6.06
CA PHE A 52 -16.65 11.75 -5.56
C PHE A 52 -17.07 12.83 -6.56
N LYS A 53 -16.16 13.28 -7.43
CA LYS A 53 -16.50 14.19 -8.53
C LYS A 53 -17.44 13.57 -9.55
N GLN A 54 -17.39 12.25 -9.72
CA GLN A 54 -18.24 11.51 -10.64
C GLN A 54 -19.56 11.07 -10.01
N LEU A 55 -19.74 11.17 -8.69
CA LEU A 55 -21.00 10.76 -8.03
C LEU A 55 -22.10 11.83 -8.08
N ASP A 56 -21.89 12.94 -8.79
CA ASP A 56 -22.90 14.01 -8.94
C ASP A 56 -23.51 14.46 -7.60
N LEU A 57 -22.65 14.58 -6.57
CA LEU A 57 -23.07 14.86 -5.20
C LEU A 57 -23.68 16.26 -5.05
N GLU A 58 -24.78 16.35 -4.30
CA GLU A 58 -25.40 17.62 -3.91
C GLU A 58 -24.50 18.40 -2.94
N ARG A 59 -24.80 19.68 -2.73
CA ARG A 59 -23.97 20.57 -1.90
C ARG A 59 -23.94 20.08 -0.45
N GLU A 60 -25.08 19.65 0.06
CA GLU A 60 -25.31 19.14 1.39
C GLU A 60 -24.54 17.82 1.59
N GLN A 61 -24.62 16.91 0.62
CA GLN A 61 -23.84 15.66 0.62
C GLN A 61 -22.34 15.91 0.61
N LYS A 62 -21.86 16.85 -0.22
CA LYS A 62 -20.45 17.25 -0.27
C LYS A 62 -19.99 17.82 1.07
N GLN A 63 -20.82 18.62 1.75
CA GLN A 63 -20.49 19.17 3.05
C GLN A 63 -20.41 18.09 4.13
N ALA A 64 -21.39 17.18 4.16
CA ALA A 64 -21.41 16.05 5.09
C ALA A 64 -20.17 15.15 4.90
N ILE A 65 -19.87 14.76 3.66
CA ILE A 65 -18.68 13.93 3.36
C ILE A 65 -17.39 14.64 3.74
N ARG A 66 -17.28 15.96 3.53
CA ARG A 66 -16.11 16.74 3.95
C ARG A 66 -15.93 16.73 5.47
N SER A 67 -17.03 16.86 6.23
CA SER A 67 -16.99 16.78 7.70
C SER A 67 -16.47 15.41 8.14
N VAL A 68 -17.07 14.32 7.64
CA VAL A 68 -16.64 12.95 7.95
C VAL A 68 -15.16 12.74 7.62
N MET A 69 -14.69 13.21 6.47
CA MET A 69 -13.29 13.08 6.07
C MET A 69 -12.33 13.93 6.91
N HIS A 70 -12.79 15.07 7.42
CA HIS A 70 -12.02 15.90 8.34
C HIS A 70 -11.86 15.19 9.68
N ASP A 71 -12.96 14.71 10.25
CA ASP A 71 -12.95 14.01 11.54
C ASP A 71 -12.14 12.72 11.46
N ALA A 72 -12.29 11.97 10.36
CA ALA A 72 -11.48 10.79 10.07
C ALA A 72 -9.98 11.09 10.05
N LYS A 73 -9.58 12.24 9.47
CA LYS A 73 -8.18 12.64 9.41
C LYS A 73 -7.63 12.93 10.80
N ASP A 74 -8.40 13.62 11.63
CA ASP A 74 -7.99 13.97 13.00
C ASP A 74 -7.90 12.71 13.87
N GLN A 75 -8.88 11.81 13.76
CA GLN A 75 -8.85 10.50 14.41
C GLN A 75 -7.64 9.67 13.97
N MET A 76 -7.27 9.69 12.68
CA MET A 76 -6.11 8.93 12.17
C MET A 76 -4.76 9.56 12.50
N GLN A 77 -4.74 10.83 12.91
CA GLN A 77 -3.48 11.50 13.23
C GLN A 77 -2.80 10.88 14.45
N VAL A 78 -3.57 10.34 15.41
CA VAL A 78 -3.03 9.75 16.65
C VAL A 78 -2.18 8.50 16.37
N TYR A 79 -2.53 7.73 15.34
CA TYR A 79 -1.83 6.49 14.97
C TYR A 79 -0.63 6.70 14.04
N ARG A 80 -0.33 7.96 13.68
CA ARG A 80 0.65 8.27 12.64
C ARG A 80 2.07 7.81 13.01
N GLU A 81 2.48 7.99 14.25
CA GLU A 81 3.82 7.60 14.69
C GLU A 81 3.95 6.08 14.81
N ASP A 82 2.90 5.39 15.27
CA ASP A 82 2.90 3.92 15.36
C ASP A 82 2.97 3.29 13.97
N MET A 83 2.22 3.82 12.99
CA MET A 83 2.30 3.34 11.61
C MET A 83 3.66 3.61 10.96
N LYS A 84 4.33 4.69 11.34
CA LYS A 84 5.71 4.95 10.93
C LYS A 84 6.67 3.91 11.53
N LYS A 85 6.56 3.61 12.82
CA LYS A 85 7.42 2.63 13.48
C LYS A 85 7.18 1.22 12.92
N LEU A 86 5.92 0.80 12.80
CA LEU A 86 5.55 -0.45 12.14
C LEU A 86 6.17 -0.55 10.74
N HIS A 87 6.12 0.52 9.95
CA HIS A 87 6.78 0.54 8.65
C HIS A 87 8.29 0.34 8.76
N GLN A 88 8.95 1.06 9.66
CA GLN A 88 10.40 0.96 9.88
C GLN A 88 10.82 -0.44 10.32
N GLU A 89 10.09 -1.06 11.24
CA GLU A 89 10.35 -2.41 11.72
C GLU A 89 10.14 -3.45 10.60
N MET A 90 9.07 -3.32 9.82
CA MET A 90 8.87 -4.17 8.64
C MET A 90 9.98 -3.99 7.59
N MET A 91 10.48 -2.77 7.39
CA MET A 91 11.63 -2.54 6.51
C MET A 91 12.88 -3.21 7.06
N ALA A 92 13.12 -3.09 8.37
CA ALA A 92 14.26 -3.72 9.02
C ALA A 92 14.23 -5.24 8.83
N LEU A 93 13.07 -5.89 8.94
CA LEU A 93 12.92 -7.33 8.67
C LEU A 93 13.36 -7.67 7.24
N VAL A 94 12.99 -6.88 6.24
CA VAL A 94 13.37 -7.15 4.86
C VAL A 94 14.88 -6.99 4.66
N THR A 95 15.46 -5.89 5.18
CA THR A 95 16.87 -5.54 4.97
C THR A 95 17.83 -6.32 5.86
N SER A 96 17.34 -7.00 6.90
CA SER A 96 18.14 -7.82 7.82
C SER A 96 18.71 -9.09 7.17
N GLY A 97 18.10 -9.55 6.07
CA GLY A 97 18.46 -10.80 5.40
C GLY A 97 17.97 -12.07 6.09
N ASN A 98 17.28 -11.99 7.23
CA ASN A 98 16.81 -13.15 8.01
C ASN A 98 15.36 -13.04 8.50
N SER A 99 14.43 -12.64 7.61
CA SER A 99 13.01 -12.57 7.99
C SER A 99 12.40 -13.96 8.12
N SER A 100 11.56 -14.14 9.14
CA SER A 100 10.76 -15.33 9.37
C SER A 100 9.30 -14.97 9.60
N GLU A 101 8.40 -15.93 9.42
CA GLU A 101 6.98 -15.74 9.73
C GLU A 101 6.77 -15.30 11.18
N ALA A 102 7.50 -15.91 12.12
CA ALA A 102 7.49 -15.54 13.54
C ALA A 102 7.95 -14.09 13.78
N SER A 103 8.94 -13.60 13.03
CA SER A 103 9.41 -12.20 13.15
C SER A 103 8.37 -11.19 12.65
N VAL A 104 7.67 -11.50 11.55
CA VAL A 104 6.59 -10.66 11.02
C VAL A 104 5.39 -10.67 11.96
N ALA A 105 5.01 -11.85 12.46
CA ALA A 105 3.93 -11.99 13.45
C ALA A 105 4.25 -11.21 14.73
N THR A 106 5.48 -11.30 15.24
CA THR A 106 5.92 -10.55 16.43
C THR A 106 5.76 -9.05 16.24
N VAL A 107 6.21 -8.50 15.11
CA VAL A 107 6.03 -7.07 14.81
C VAL A 107 4.54 -6.74 14.72
N LEU A 108 3.74 -7.51 13.98
CA LEU A 108 2.31 -7.22 13.82
C LEU A 108 1.53 -7.27 15.12
N SER A 109 1.84 -8.22 16.02
CA SER A 109 1.19 -8.32 17.33
C SER A 109 1.47 -7.12 18.24
N GLN A 110 2.62 -6.46 18.10
CA GLN A 110 2.90 -5.21 18.84
C GLN A 110 1.96 -4.07 18.44
N TYR A 111 1.45 -4.09 17.21
CA TYR A 111 0.59 -3.04 16.67
C TYR A 111 -0.86 -3.50 16.48
N GLU A 112 -1.22 -4.72 16.88
CA GLU A 112 -2.52 -5.32 16.59
C GLU A 112 -3.69 -4.47 17.10
N GLU A 113 -3.62 -3.98 18.34
CA GLU A 113 -4.64 -3.08 18.91
C GLU A 113 -4.78 -1.78 18.09
N THR A 114 -3.66 -1.21 17.66
CA THR A 114 -3.65 -0.02 16.81
C THR A 114 -4.28 -0.31 15.45
N LEU A 115 -3.96 -1.45 14.86
CA LEU A 115 -4.51 -1.89 13.57
C LEU A 115 -6.01 -2.17 13.67
N ALA A 116 -6.47 -2.78 14.76
CA ALA A 116 -7.88 -3.00 15.04
C ALA A 116 -8.62 -1.66 15.17
N ALA A 117 -8.12 -0.73 15.99
CA ALA A 117 -8.73 0.59 16.20
C ALA A 117 -8.78 1.42 14.91
N MET A 118 -7.71 1.40 14.11
CA MET A 118 -7.67 2.03 12.79
C MET A 118 -8.67 1.41 11.82
N THR A 119 -8.79 0.08 11.84
CA THR A 119 -9.74 -0.65 10.99
C THR A 119 -11.16 -0.27 11.35
N LEU A 120 -11.51 -0.30 12.64
CA LEU A 120 -12.82 0.13 13.12
C LEU A 120 -13.13 1.57 12.71
N THR A 121 -12.20 2.50 12.95
CA THR A 121 -12.40 3.91 12.61
C THR A 121 -12.60 4.12 11.10
N LYS A 122 -11.82 3.45 10.24
CA LYS A 122 -12.02 3.52 8.79
C LYS A 122 -13.38 2.97 8.38
N SER A 123 -13.85 1.95 9.06
CA SER A 123 -15.12 1.27 8.77
C SER A 123 -16.30 2.16 9.11
N ASN A 124 -16.26 2.79 10.29
CA ASN A 124 -17.23 3.79 10.73
C ASN A 124 -17.29 4.97 9.76
N ASN A 125 -16.13 5.48 9.34
CA ASN A 125 -16.07 6.59 8.40
C ASN A 125 -16.59 6.22 7.00
N LYS A 126 -16.29 5.00 6.49
CA LYS A 126 -16.87 4.52 5.24
C LYS A 126 -18.39 4.39 5.34
N TYR A 127 -18.90 3.85 6.45
CA TYR A 127 -20.33 3.71 6.68
C TYR A 127 -21.04 5.06 6.75
N ALA A 128 -20.45 6.03 7.46
CA ALA A 128 -20.97 7.40 7.51
C ALA A 128 -21.05 8.04 6.12
N VAL A 129 -20.03 7.84 5.26
CA VAL A 129 -20.08 8.28 3.85
C VAL A 129 -21.17 7.54 3.08
N TYR A 130 -21.29 6.23 3.25
CA TYR A 130 -22.29 5.40 2.58
C TYR A 130 -23.73 5.85 2.86
N GLN A 131 -24.01 6.24 4.11
CA GLN A 131 -25.32 6.75 4.54
C GLN A 131 -25.69 8.09 3.89
N VAL A 132 -24.70 8.90 3.48
CA VAL A 132 -24.95 10.18 2.80
C VAL A 132 -25.29 10.00 1.32
N LEU A 133 -24.87 8.88 0.72
CA LEU A 133 -25.08 8.60 -0.71
C LEU A 133 -26.49 8.05 -0.96
N THR A 134 -27.10 8.45 -2.09
CA THR A 134 -28.32 7.84 -2.60
C THR A 134 -28.04 6.48 -3.24
N GLU A 135 -29.07 5.67 -3.42
CA GLU A 135 -28.93 4.33 -4.02
C GLU A 135 -28.26 4.36 -5.41
N PRO A 136 -28.65 5.23 -6.36
CA PRO A 136 -27.95 5.34 -7.64
C PRO A 136 -26.49 5.78 -7.50
N GLN A 137 -26.16 6.60 -6.51
CA GLN A 137 -24.78 7.05 -6.25
C GLN A 137 -23.93 5.92 -5.64
N ARG A 138 -24.51 5.06 -4.80
CA ARG A 138 -23.83 3.88 -4.24
C ARG A 138 -23.45 2.89 -5.35
N GLU A 139 -24.38 2.63 -6.25
CA GLU A 139 -24.13 1.78 -7.42
C GLU A 139 -23.00 2.34 -8.30
N LYS A 140 -23.05 3.64 -8.61
CA LYS A 140 -21.99 4.32 -9.38
C LYS A 140 -20.64 4.31 -8.65
N ALA A 141 -20.64 4.45 -7.33
CA ALA A 141 -19.41 4.35 -6.54
C ALA A 141 -18.80 2.95 -6.64
N ARG A 142 -19.63 1.89 -6.63
CA ARG A 142 -19.21 0.50 -6.78
C ARG A 142 -18.51 0.27 -8.11
N THR A 143 -19.14 0.68 -9.22
CA THR A 143 -18.56 0.50 -10.56
C THR A 143 -17.23 1.24 -10.70
N LEU A 144 -17.16 2.49 -10.24
CA LEU A 144 -15.92 3.28 -10.29
C LEU A 144 -14.79 2.69 -9.44
N MET A 145 -15.10 2.13 -8.27
CA MET A 145 -14.10 1.45 -7.43
C MET A 145 -13.57 0.18 -8.09
N GLU A 146 -14.44 -0.57 -8.77
CA GLU A 146 -14.07 -1.80 -9.47
C GLU A 146 -13.25 -1.52 -10.74
N GLU A 147 -13.63 -0.52 -11.54
CA GLU A 147 -12.83 -0.06 -12.67
C GLU A 147 -11.44 0.40 -12.21
N GLN A 148 -11.37 1.15 -11.11
CA GLN A 148 -10.10 1.56 -10.53
C GLN A 148 -9.27 0.36 -10.06
N ARG A 149 -9.91 -0.68 -9.50
CA ARG A 149 -9.27 -1.93 -9.09
C ARG A 149 -8.59 -2.60 -10.30
N LEU A 150 -9.36 -2.85 -11.36
CA LEU A 150 -8.87 -3.48 -12.60
C LEU A 150 -7.74 -2.67 -13.25
N ARG A 151 -7.86 -1.34 -13.29
CA ARG A 151 -6.81 -0.45 -13.80
C ARG A 151 -5.53 -0.49 -12.97
N MET A 152 -5.62 -0.76 -11.67
CA MET A 152 -4.44 -0.93 -10.82
C MET A 152 -3.77 -2.29 -11.02
N GLU A 153 -4.55 -3.33 -11.34
CA GLU A 153 -4.04 -4.68 -11.64
C GLU A 153 -3.39 -4.77 -13.01
N SER A 154 -3.91 -4.04 -14.00
CA SER A 154 -3.33 -3.97 -15.35
C SER A 154 -2.05 -3.14 -15.43
N ARG A 155 -1.46 -2.73 -14.31
CA ARG A 155 -0.21 -1.94 -14.30
C ARG A 155 0.98 -2.87 -14.43
N ASP A 156 1.76 -2.66 -15.50
CA ASP A 156 2.96 -3.43 -15.76
C ASP A 156 4.00 -3.26 -14.64
N SER A 157 4.26 -4.36 -13.92
CA SER A 157 5.34 -4.47 -12.94
C SER A 157 6.72 -4.48 -13.61
N GLY A 158 6.81 -4.92 -14.87
CA GLY A 158 8.04 -4.99 -15.64
C GLY A 158 8.66 -3.62 -15.87
N GLU A 159 7.89 -2.64 -16.34
CA GLU A 159 8.38 -1.28 -16.56
C GLU A 159 8.92 -0.63 -15.27
N ARG A 160 8.28 -0.89 -14.12
CA ARG A 160 8.76 -0.38 -12.82
C ARG A 160 10.06 -1.03 -12.39
N PHE A 161 10.20 -2.32 -12.63
CA PHE A 161 11.44 -3.04 -12.36
C PHE A 161 12.57 -2.60 -13.29
N ALA A 162 12.34 -2.45 -14.58
CA ALA A 162 13.33 -1.98 -15.54
C ALA A 162 13.92 -0.61 -15.11
N ARG A 163 13.07 0.32 -14.68
CA ARG A 163 13.52 1.61 -14.12
C ARG A 163 14.29 1.48 -12.81
N MET A 164 14.01 0.46 -11.99
CA MET A 164 14.77 0.18 -10.77
C MET A 164 16.14 -0.41 -11.15
N ALA A 165 16.17 -1.37 -12.05
CA ALA A 165 17.36 -2.06 -12.51
C ALA A 165 18.38 -1.10 -13.12
N GLU A 166 17.91 -0.20 -13.98
CA GLU A 166 18.73 0.89 -14.55
C GLU A 166 19.33 1.78 -13.45
N LYS A 167 18.54 2.14 -12.43
CA LYS A 167 18.98 3.08 -11.38
C LYS A 167 19.89 2.48 -10.32
N LEU A 168 19.78 1.18 -10.08
CA LEU A 168 20.67 0.42 -9.20
C LEU A 168 21.89 -0.12 -9.94
N GLU A 169 21.97 0.13 -11.26
CA GLU A 169 23.01 -0.42 -12.12
C GLU A 169 23.14 -1.94 -11.95
N LEU A 170 22.00 -2.64 -11.94
CA LEU A 170 21.99 -4.10 -11.78
C LEU A 170 22.71 -4.75 -12.96
N SER A 171 23.60 -5.70 -12.66
CA SER A 171 24.23 -6.53 -13.68
C SER A 171 23.22 -7.45 -14.37
N ASP A 172 23.53 -7.88 -15.59
CA ASP A 172 22.69 -8.84 -16.33
C ASP A 172 22.43 -10.12 -15.53
N ASN A 173 23.41 -10.56 -14.72
CA ASN A 173 23.25 -11.72 -13.84
C ASN A 173 22.26 -11.45 -12.69
N GLN A 174 22.34 -10.28 -12.04
CA GLN A 174 21.37 -9.90 -11.01
C GLN A 174 19.96 -9.74 -11.58
N VAL A 175 19.84 -9.16 -12.78
CA VAL A 175 18.55 -9.05 -13.48
C VAL A 175 17.97 -10.44 -13.74
N ALA A 176 18.75 -11.37 -14.27
CA ALA A 176 18.32 -12.74 -14.52
C ALA A 176 17.91 -13.50 -13.24
N GLN A 177 18.54 -13.19 -12.11
CA GLN A 177 18.19 -13.77 -10.80
C GLN A 177 16.91 -13.14 -10.21
N ILE A 178 16.70 -11.84 -10.39
CA ILE A 178 15.57 -11.12 -9.81
C ILE A 178 14.29 -11.29 -10.63
N GLU A 179 14.38 -11.38 -11.95
CA GLU A 179 13.22 -11.48 -12.85
C GLU A 179 12.19 -12.55 -12.43
N PRO A 180 12.56 -13.82 -12.13
CA PRO A 180 11.60 -14.81 -11.65
C PRO A 180 11.01 -14.46 -10.27
N LEU A 181 11.76 -13.80 -9.39
CA LEU A 181 11.29 -13.35 -8.08
C LEU A 181 10.22 -12.26 -8.19
N LEU A 182 10.16 -11.52 -9.30
CA LEU A 182 9.11 -10.51 -9.50
C LEU A 182 7.73 -11.13 -9.68
N GLU A 183 7.64 -12.32 -10.24
CA GLU A 183 6.37 -13.03 -10.34
C GLU A 183 5.92 -13.50 -8.97
N GLU A 184 6.84 -14.01 -8.13
CA GLU A 184 6.55 -14.36 -6.73
C GLU A 184 6.08 -13.13 -5.92
N VAL A 185 6.74 -11.98 -6.08
CA VAL A 185 6.31 -10.70 -5.47
C VAL A 185 4.93 -10.28 -5.97
N LYS A 186 4.64 -10.51 -7.25
CA LYS A 186 3.33 -10.17 -7.83
C LYS A 186 2.24 -11.08 -7.25
N GLU A 187 2.46 -12.39 -7.22
CA GLU A 187 1.54 -13.37 -6.66
C GLU A 187 1.26 -13.11 -5.18
N SER A 188 2.30 -12.93 -4.36
CA SER A 188 2.15 -12.64 -2.92
C SER A 188 1.36 -11.36 -2.67
N ARG A 189 1.59 -10.31 -3.47
CA ARG A 189 0.84 -9.05 -3.39
C ARG A 189 -0.61 -9.20 -3.85
N MET A 190 -0.87 -9.99 -4.90
CA MET A 190 -2.22 -10.28 -5.37
C MET A 190 -3.00 -11.02 -4.29
N ALA A 191 -2.43 -12.07 -3.71
CA ALA A 191 -3.06 -12.83 -2.63
C ALA A 191 -3.41 -11.94 -1.42
N LEU A 192 -2.50 -11.06 -1.00
CA LEU A 192 -2.76 -10.11 0.08
C LEU A 192 -3.84 -9.10 -0.29
N ARG A 193 -3.87 -8.63 -1.54
CA ARG A 193 -4.89 -7.71 -2.04
C ARG A 193 -6.27 -8.36 -2.08
N ASP A 194 -6.35 -9.62 -2.49
CA ASP A 194 -7.61 -10.37 -2.56
C ASP A 194 -8.20 -10.58 -1.15
N LEU A 195 -7.35 -10.85 -0.16
CA LEU A 195 -7.76 -10.88 1.25
C LEU A 195 -8.38 -9.53 1.69
N MET A 196 -7.68 -8.43 1.39
CA MET A 196 -8.16 -7.08 1.71
C MET A 196 -9.42 -6.70 0.91
N HIS A 197 -9.63 -7.30 -0.26
CA HIS A 197 -10.85 -7.15 -1.05
C HIS A 197 -12.01 -7.88 -0.39
N GLY A 198 -11.85 -9.15 -0.03
CA GLY A 198 -12.84 -9.92 0.72
C GLY A 198 -13.29 -9.21 1.99
N PHE A 199 -12.34 -8.66 2.75
CA PHE A 199 -12.63 -7.83 3.92
C PHE A 199 -13.55 -6.63 3.59
N LYS A 200 -13.27 -5.91 2.48
CA LYS A 200 -14.07 -4.76 2.05
C LYS A 200 -15.45 -5.17 1.51
N GLU A 201 -15.56 -6.31 0.85
CA GLU A 201 -16.84 -6.85 0.37
C GLU A 201 -17.75 -7.21 1.55
N ALA A 202 -17.23 -7.86 2.59
CA ALA A 202 -17.99 -8.15 3.80
C ALA A 202 -18.55 -6.86 4.44
N GLN A 203 -17.71 -5.82 4.55
CA GLN A 203 -18.17 -4.51 5.03
C GLN A 203 -19.26 -3.91 4.16
N ARG A 204 -19.09 -3.97 2.83
CA ARG A 204 -20.06 -3.43 1.89
C ARG A 204 -21.40 -4.14 2.03
N GLN A 205 -21.40 -5.46 2.11
CA GLN A 205 -22.62 -6.24 2.31
C GLN A 205 -23.37 -5.76 3.57
N TRP A 206 -22.66 -5.53 4.67
CA TRP A 206 -23.27 -5.00 5.90
C TRP A 206 -23.80 -3.57 5.77
N PHE A 207 -23.19 -2.76 4.90
CA PHE A 207 -23.70 -1.42 4.61
C PHE A 207 -24.99 -1.50 3.80
N GLU A 208 -25.06 -2.41 2.83
CA GLU A 208 -26.20 -2.62 1.93
C GLU A 208 -27.42 -3.20 2.64
N ASP A 209 -27.22 -4.23 3.46
CA ASP A 209 -28.30 -4.89 4.21
C ASP A 209 -28.67 -4.17 5.52
N GLY A 210 -27.96 -3.08 5.86
CA GLY A 210 -28.17 -2.29 7.07
C GLY A 210 -27.75 -3.00 8.36
N SER A 211 -27.01 -4.10 8.28
CA SER A 211 -26.59 -4.92 9.40
C SER A 211 -25.21 -4.57 9.96
N TYR A 212 -24.63 -3.43 9.54
CA TYR A 212 -23.35 -2.93 10.02
C TYR A 212 -23.32 -2.74 11.54
N SER A 213 -22.28 -3.28 12.19
CA SER A 213 -21.97 -3.02 13.60
C SER A 213 -20.47 -3.00 13.82
N GLU A 214 -20.04 -2.29 14.87
CA GLU A 214 -18.64 -2.28 15.30
C GLU A 214 -18.15 -3.67 15.72
N GLU A 215 -19.03 -4.46 16.34
CA GLU A 215 -18.77 -5.84 16.74
C GLU A 215 -18.39 -6.72 15.55
N LYS A 216 -19.14 -6.65 14.44
CA LYS A 216 -18.83 -7.37 13.21
C LYS A 216 -17.49 -6.97 12.61
N VAL A 217 -17.13 -5.68 12.70
CA VAL A 217 -15.83 -5.20 12.21
C VAL A 217 -14.68 -5.78 13.04
N ASN A 218 -14.83 -5.78 14.37
CA ASN A 218 -13.83 -6.34 15.27
C ASN A 218 -13.69 -7.86 15.10
N GLU A 219 -14.81 -8.58 14.95
CA GLU A 219 -14.82 -10.03 14.69
C GLU A 219 -14.16 -10.36 13.36
N LEU A 220 -14.51 -9.64 12.28
CA LEU A 220 -13.89 -9.82 10.97
C LEU A 220 -12.39 -9.49 11.00
N PHE A 221 -11.98 -8.45 11.73
CA PHE A 221 -10.56 -8.17 11.93
C PHE A 221 -9.87 -9.34 12.62
N ALA A 222 -10.36 -9.77 13.78
CA ALA A 222 -9.74 -10.85 14.57
C ALA A 222 -9.63 -12.17 13.79
N THR A 223 -10.65 -12.52 13.01
CA THR A 223 -10.67 -13.74 12.19
C THR A 223 -9.78 -13.64 10.95
N THR A 224 -9.66 -12.45 10.35
CA THR A 224 -8.86 -12.23 9.13
C THR A 224 -7.39 -11.96 9.45
N PHE A 225 -7.06 -11.48 10.65
CA PHE A 225 -5.73 -11.02 11.02
C PHE A 225 -4.64 -12.09 10.90
N PRO A 226 -4.82 -13.35 11.32
CA PRO A 226 -3.80 -14.39 11.13
C PRO A 226 -3.46 -14.65 9.66
N GLU A 227 -4.47 -14.73 8.79
CA GLU A 227 -4.24 -14.88 7.35
C GLU A 227 -3.56 -13.63 6.76
N PHE A 228 -3.89 -12.44 7.27
CA PHE A 228 -3.21 -11.21 6.92
C PHE A 228 -1.72 -11.26 7.29
N GLN A 229 -1.37 -11.74 8.50
CA GLN A 229 0.02 -11.91 8.93
C GLN A 229 0.77 -12.85 7.98
N GLN A 230 0.17 -13.99 7.65
CA GLN A 230 0.77 -14.98 6.76
C GLN A 230 1.01 -14.41 5.35
N LYS A 231 0.01 -13.76 4.75
CA LYS A 231 0.15 -13.17 3.41
C LYS A 231 1.11 -11.98 3.41
N LEU A 232 1.17 -11.20 4.50
CA LEU A 232 2.17 -10.13 4.62
C LEU A 232 3.58 -10.70 4.73
N TYR A 233 3.77 -11.79 5.46
CA TYR A 233 5.06 -12.50 5.51
C TYR A 233 5.50 -12.92 4.11
N ALA A 234 4.62 -13.51 3.29
CA ALA A 234 4.97 -13.87 1.91
C ALA A 234 5.51 -12.64 1.13
N VAL A 235 4.85 -11.49 1.24
CA VAL A 235 5.32 -10.24 0.61
C VAL A 235 6.69 -9.80 1.15
N VAL A 236 6.90 -9.86 2.47
CA VAL A 236 8.18 -9.52 3.11
C VAL A 236 9.30 -10.45 2.66
N ALA A 237 9.04 -11.76 2.65
CA ALA A 237 9.99 -12.80 2.24
C ALA A 237 10.40 -12.64 0.78
N SER A 238 9.45 -12.49 -0.16
CA SER A 238 9.77 -12.32 -1.58
C SER A 238 10.57 -11.02 -1.82
N HIS A 239 10.29 -9.94 -1.07
CA HIS A 239 11.09 -8.72 -1.13
C HIS A 239 12.51 -8.90 -0.58
N GLN A 240 12.68 -9.69 0.48
CA GLN A 240 13.98 -10.00 1.05
C GLN A 240 14.84 -10.80 0.07
N GLN A 241 14.26 -11.77 -0.64
CA GLN A 241 14.99 -12.53 -1.66
C GLN A 241 15.59 -11.62 -2.73
N ILE A 242 14.84 -10.61 -3.20
CA ILE A 242 15.35 -9.60 -4.15
C ILE A 242 16.46 -8.76 -3.50
N TYR A 243 16.27 -8.34 -2.25
CA TYR A 243 17.27 -7.54 -1.53
C TYR A 243 18.61 -8.28 -1.40
N LEU A 244 18.57 -9.60 -1.18
CA LEU A 244 19.76 -10.45 -1.08
C LEU A 244 20.51 -10.64 -2.42
N GLN A 245 19.89 -10.32 -3.57
CA GLN A 245 20.59 -10.31 -4.86
C GLN A 245 21.39 -9.01 -5.08
N LEU A 246 21.24 -8.01 -4.23
CA LEU A 246 21.94 -6.72 -4.33
C LEU A 246 23.32 -6.79 -3.67
N THR A 247 24.28 -6.05 -4.22
CA THR A 247 25.58 -5.83 -3.56
C THR A 247 25.42 -5.01 -2.28
N GLU A 248 26.40 -5.06 -1.38
CA GLU A 248 26.38 -4.25 -0.15
C GLU A 248 26.21 -2.75 -0.44
N GLU A 249 26.83 -2.24 -1.50
CA GLU A 249 26.73 -0.84 -1.90
C GLU A 249 25.31 -0.49 -2.42
N GLN A 250 24.72 -1.37 -3.23
CA GLN A 250 23.33 -1.23 -3.69
C GLN A 250 22.35 -1.31 -2.52
N GLN A 251 22.57 -2.21 -1.57
CA GLN A 251 21.79 -2.34 -0.34
C GLN A 251 21.82 -1.06 0.50
N GLN A 252 23.00 -0.46 0.69
CA GLN A 252 23.14 0.84 1.37
C GLN A 252 22.42 1.97 0.60
N GLN A 253 22.47 1.93 -0.74
CA GLN A 253 21.74 2.89 -1.58
C GLN A 253 20.22 2.78 -1.36
N VAL A 254 19.69 1.56 -1.28
CA VAL A 254 18.27 1.29 -0.98
C VAL A 254 17.87 1.82 0.40
N GLN A 255 18.64 1.50 1.44
CA GLN A 255 18.38 1.93 2.82
C GLN A 255 18.42 3.47 2.97
N SER A 256 19.44 4.12 2.41
CA SER A 256 19.60 5.58 2.48
C SER A 256 18.51 6.35 1.74
N THR A 257 17.87 5.71 0.75
CA THR A 257 16.77 6.31 0.01
C THR A 257 15.41 6.06 0.68
N ALA A 258 15.25 4.93 1.34
CA ALA A 258 14.07 4.64 2.17
C ALA A 258 13.94 5.65 3.33
N GLY A 259 15.04 5.96 4.03
CA GLY A 259 15.04 6.93 5.13
C GLY A 259 14.67 8.37 4.73
N LYS A 260 15.10 8.82 3.54
CA LYS A 260 14.82 10.19 3.03
C LYS A 260 13.37 10.40 2.58
N ARG A 261 12.64 9.33 2.27
CA ARG A 261 11.28 9.42 1.75
C ARG A 261 10.22 9.59 2.85
N PHE A 262 10.61 9.42 4.11
CA PHE A 262 9.72 9.49 5.27
C PHE A 262 9.89 10.77 6.11
N MET A 263 11.00 11.50 5.98
CA MET A 263 11.13 12.77 6.69
C MET A 263 10.30 13.86 5.99
N PRO A 264 9.28 14.45 6.64
CA PRO A 264 8.73 15.69 6.14
C PRO A 264 9.87 16.71 6.14
N ARG A 265 10.04 17.46 5.03
CA ARG A 265 10.77 18.74 5.09
C ARG A 265 10.12 19.56 6.20
N MET A 266 10.81 19.70 7.33
CA MET A 266 10.49 20.71 8.32
C MET A 266 10.99 22.04 7.79
N LEU A 267 10.14 22.72 7.00
CA LEU A 267 10.17 24.16 6.75
C LEU A 267 8.72 24.62 6.56
#